data_AF-A0A968WPJ7-F1
#
_entry.id   AF-A0A968WPJ7-F1
#
_cell.length_a   1.000
_cell.length_b   1.000
_cell.length_c   1.000
_cell.angle_alpha   90.00
_cell.angle_beta   90.00
_cell.angle_gamma   90.00
#
_symmetry.space_group_name_H-M   'P 1'
#
loop_
_entity.id
_entity.type
_entity.pdbx_description
1 polymer ?
#
loop_
_entity_poly.entity_id
_entity_poly.type
_entity_poly.pdbx_seq_one_letter_code
_entity_poly.pdbx_strand_id
1 'polypeptide(L)'
;MHTLILILHIMVIALGTGLSFSNLVNTRLAEGKSGEMAKGLGLQRMTIAKIGDGVIALIWITGLALLWLRGGVSDPWFHAKLAFVVLLTVSHAMARRTGGQLARTGNMALLSSLQLFIAGVFVSALASILFAMLAFHG
;
A
#
# COMPACT_ATOMS: atom_id res chain seq x y z
N MET A 1 -17.67 -20.14 -0.25
CA MET A 1 -16.71 -19.57 0.73
C MET A 1 -15.59 -18.77 0.06
N HIS A 2 -15.07 -19.18 -1.10
CA HIS A 2 -14.01 -18.46 -1.83
C HIS A 2 -14.36 -17.00 -2.16
N THR A 3 -15.59 -16.74 -2.60
CA THR A 3 -16.07 -15.38 -2.97
C THR A 3 -16.03 -14.39 -1.81
N LEU A 4 -16.39 -14.80 -0.59
CA LEU A 4 -16.39 -13.90 0.57
C LEU A 4 -14.97 -13.45 0.93
N ILE A 5 -14.00 -14.37 0.91
CA ILE A 5 -12.59 -14.05 1.18
C ILE A 5 -12.00 -13.21 0.04
N LEU A 6 -12.42 -13.46 -1.20
CA LEU A 6 -12.01 -12.63 -2.34
C LEU A 6 -12.51 -11.19 -2.21
N ILE A 7 -13.78 -11.00 -1.87
CA ILE A 7 -14.36 -9.68 -1.60
C ILE A 7 -13.58 -9.00 -0.47
N LEU A 8 -13.37 -9.70 0.65
CA LEU A 8 -12.58 -9.18 1.77
C LEU A 8 -11.16 -8.78 1.33
N HIS A 9 -10.49 -9.62 0.55
CA HIS A 9 -9.14 -9.35 0.06
C HIS A 9 -9.09 -8.10 -0.81
N ILE A 10 -10.04 -7.95 -1.74
CA ILE A 10 -10.14 -6.76 -2.60
C ILE A 10 -10.46 -5.52 -1.76
N MET A 11 -11.36 -5.61 -0.78
CA MET A 11 -11.67 -4.50 0.14
C MET A 11 -10.44 -4.05 0.93
N VAL A 12 -9.64 -4.98 1.43
CA VAL A 12 -8.40 -4.65 2.15
C VAL A 12 -7.38 -3.99 1.23
N ILE A 13 -7.20 -4.49 -0.01
CA ILE A 13 -6.31 -3.82 -0.96
C ILE A 13 -6.84 -2.42 -1.31
N ALA A 14 -8.15 -2.25 -1.52
CA ALA A 14 -8.76 -0.96 -1.80
C ALA A 14 -8.58 0.04 -0.65
N LEU A 15 -8.68 -0.41 0.60
CA LEU A 15 -8.35 0.39 1.78
C LEU A 15 -6.87 0.84 1.74
N GLY A 16 -5.95 -0.07 1.41
CA GLY A 16 -4.53 0.26 1.20
C GLY A 16 -4.31 1.31 0.11
N THR A 17 -5.02 1.19 -1.00
CA THR A 17 -5.01 2.18 -2.10
C THR A 17 -5.46 3.55 -1.62
N GLY A 18 -6.56 3.63 -0.88
CA GLY A 18 -7.09 4.89 -0.32
C GLY A 18 -6.11 5.55 0.66
N LEU A 19 -5.49 4.77 1.54
CA LEU A 19 -4.46 5.25 2.46
C LEU A 19 -3.23 5.78 1.71
N SER A 20 -2.78 5.08 0.67
CA SER A 20 -1.65 5.53 -0.14
C SER A 20 -1.95 6.83 -0.88
N PHE A 21 -3.14 6.94 -1.49
CA PHE A 21 -3.60 8.15 -2.15
C PHE A 21 -3.68 9.33 -1.17
N SER A 22 -4.26 9.12 0.01
CA SER A 22 -4.30 10.13 1.07
C SER A 22 -2.90 10.58 1.49
N ASN A 23 -1.94 9.66 1.58
CA ASN A 23 -0.55 9.99 1.91
C ASN A 23 0.15 10.79 0.80
N LEU A 24 -0.17 10.52 -0.47
CA LEU A 24 0.35 11.27 -1.60
C LEU A 24 -0.16 12.72 -1.58
N VAL A 25 -1.46 12.91 -1.33
CA VAL A 25 -2.04 14.25 -1.17
C VAL A 25 -1.42 14.96 0.04
N ASN A 26 -1.29 14.27 1.17
CA ASN A 26 -0.69 14.81 2.38
C ASN A 26 0.76 15.28 2.17
N THR A 27 1.57 14.49 1.46
CA THR A 27 2.98 14.86 1.16
C THR A 27 3.07 16.07 0.25
N ARG A 28 2.20 16.19 -0.77
CA ARG A 28 2.13 17.39 -1.62
C ARG A 28 1.66 18.63 -0.85
N LEU A 29 0.66 18.49 0.01
CA LEU A 29 0.17 19.61 0.83
C LEU A 29 1.20 20.08 1.85
N ALA A 30 2.11 19.21 2.29
CA ALA A 30 3.17 19.53 3.23
C ALA A 30 4.34 20.29 2.59
N GLU A 31 4.47 20.28 1.25
CA GLU A 31 5.53 21.02 0.56
C GLU A 31 5.42 22.53 0.82
N GLY A 32 6.51 23.14 1.28
CA GLY A 32 6.57 24.57 1.57
C GLY A 32 5.77 25.02 2.80
N LYS A 33 5.16 24.09 3.57
CA LYS A 33 4.49 24.42 4.83
C LYS A 33 5.45 24.36 6.01
N SER A 34 5.27 25.25 6.97
CA SER A 34 6.03 25.33 8.22
C SER A 34 5.10 25.50 9.43
N GLY A 35 5.65 25.42 10.65
CA GLY A 35 4.89 25.64 11.88
C GLY A 35 3.90 24.50 12.21
N GLU A 36 2.73 24.87 12.74
CA GLU A 36 1.73 23.94 13.26
C GLU A 36 1.12 23.03 12.18
N MET A 37 0.86 23.58 10.99
CA MET A 37 0.35 22.83 9.85
C MET A 37 1.29 21.70 9.43
N ALA A 38 2.61 21.97 9.38
CA ALA A 38 3.61 20.97 9.05
C ALA A 38 3.67 19.83 10.09
N LYS A 39 3.50 20.16 11.38
CA LYS A 39 3.43 19.15 12.46
C LYS A 39 2.19 18.27 12.32
N GLY A 40 1.02 18.87 12.05
CA GLY A 40 -0.23 18.15 11.84
C GLY A 40 -0.16 17.15 10.68
N LEU A 41 0.33 17.59 9.52
CA LEU A 41 0.51 16.73 8.34
C LEU A 41 1.55 15.62 8.58
N GLY A 42 2.57 15.90 9.38
CA GLY A 42 3.55 14.91 9.85
C GLY A 42 2.93 13.82 10.73
N LEU A 43 2.08 14.19 11.69
CA LEU A 43 1.35 13.24 12.53
C LEU A 43 0.39 12.39 11.71
N GLN A 44 -0.36 13.00 10.79
CA GLN A 44 -1.25 12.29 9.88
C GLN A 44 -0.48 11.24 9.06
N ARG A 45 0.67 11.60 8.49
CA ARG A 45 1.54 10.66 7.76
C ARG A 45 1.95 9.46 8.63
N MET A 46 2.33 9.71 9.89
CA MET A 46 2.71 8.64 10.81
C MET A 46 1.55 7.70 11.13
N THR A 47 0.35 8.26 11.34
CA THR A 47 -0.87 7.46 11.59
C THR A 47 -1.23 6.61 10.38
N ILE A 48 -1.25 7.21 9.18
CA ILE A 48 -1.49 6.47 7.93
C ILE A 48 -0.49 5.34 7.76
N ALA A 49 0.80 5.58 8.03
CA ALA A 49 1.82 4.55 7.91
C ALA A 49 1.59 3.37 8.87
N LYS A 50 1.21 3.62 10.13
CA LYS A 50 0.88 2.57 11.11
C LYS A 50 -0.35 1.75 10.70
N ILE A 51 -1.39 2.42 10.20
CA ILE A 51 -2.58 1.72 9.69
C ILE A 51 -2.18 0.90 8.46
N GLY A 52 -1.36 1.46 7.57
CA GLY A 52 -0.82 0.78 6.39
C GLY A 52 -0.06 -0.50 6.73
N ASP A 53 0.74 -0.52 7.80
CA ASP A 53 1.42 -1.73 8.29
C ASP A 53 0.41 -2.86 8.57
N GLY A 54 -0.72 -2.54 9.23
CA GLY A 54 -1.80 -3.50 9.50
C GLY A 54 -2.56 -3.93 8.24
N VAL A 55 -2.83 -3.00 7.32
CA VAL A 55 -3.47 -3.31 6.04
C VAL A 55 -2.60 -4.28 5.23
N ILE A 56 -1.29 -4.07 5.13
CA ILE A 56 -0.40 -4.99 4.41
C ILE A 56 -0.40 -6.39 5.03
N ALA A 57 -0.37 -6.49 6.35
CA ALA A 57 -0.50 -7.78 7.03
C ALA A 57 -1.81 -8.49 6.64
N LEU A 58 -2.93 -7.75 6.62
CA LEU A 58 -4.22 -8.29 6.20
C LEU A 58 -4.24 -8.71 4.72
N ILE A 59 -3.60 -7.97 3.81
CA ILE A 59 -3.44 -8.35 2.39
C ILE A 59 -2.75 -9.71 2.29
N TRP A 60 -1.66 -9.91 3.03
CA TRP A 60 -0.95 -11.19 3.03
C TRP A 60 -1.79 -12.32 3.61
N ILE A 61 -2.41 -12.12 4.77
CA ILE A 61 -3.25 -13.13 5.42
C ILE A 61 -4.39 -13.58 4.50
N THR A 62 -5.14 -12.62 3.95
CA THR A 62 -6.26 -12.91 3.06
C THR A 62 -5.80 -13.47 1.72
N GLY A 63 -4.65 -13.04 1.19
CA GLY A 63 -4.06 -13.57 -0.04
C GLY A 63 -3.58 -15.02 0.09
N LEU A 64 -2.97 -15.38 1.22
CA LEU A 64 -2.56 -16.76 1.52
C LEU A 64 -3.78 -17.66 1.77
N ALA A 65 -4.82 -17.14 2.42
CA ALA A 65 -6.08 -17.86 2.58
C ALA A 65 -6.74 -18.19 1.23
N LEU A 66 -6.75 -17.24 0.28
CA LEU A 66 -7.25 -17.48 -1.07
C LEU A 66 -6.45 -18.55 -1.81
N LEU A 67 -5.12 -18.52 -1.66
CA LEU A 67 -4.24 -19.52 -2.25
C LEU A 67 -4.54 -20.92 -1.72
N TRP A 68 -4.64 -21.07 -0.39
CA TRP A 68 -4.97 -22.33 0.24
C TRP A 68 -6.30 -22.90 -0.26
N LEU A 69 -7.33 -22.06 -0.33
CA LEU A 69 -8.66 -22.48 -0.77
C LEU A 69 -8.74 -22.75 -2.28
N ARG A 70 -7.83 -22.16 -3.08
CA ARG A 70 -7.75 -22.42 -4.52
C ARG A 70 -7.08 -23.77 -4.83
N GLY A 71 -6.24 -24.28 -3.94
CA GLY A 71 -5.56 -25.56 -4.09
C GLY A 71 -4.34 -25.55 -5.03
N GLY A 72 -3.79 -24.38 -5.36
CA GLY A 72 -2.57 -24.28 -6.18
C GLY A 72 -2.31 -22.91 -6.83
N VAL A 73 -1.13 -22.77 -7.45
CA VAL A 73 -0.61 -21.53 -8.06
C VAL A 73 -0.57 -21.53 -9.59
N SER A 74 -1.11 -22.52 -10.31
CA SER A 74 -0.84 -22.69 -11.75
C SER A 74 -1.34 -21.57 -12.69
N ASP A 75 -2.09 -20.59 -12.19
CA ASP A 75 -2.63 -19.48 -12.97
C ASP A 75 -1.61 -18.34 -13.14
N PRO A 76 -1.23 -17.95 -14.38
CA PRO A 76 -0.35 -16.81 -14.63
C PRO A 76 -0.84 -15.50 -14.02
N TRP A 77 -2.17 -15.26 -13.99
CA TRP A 77 -2.74 -14.05 -13.41
C TRP A 77 -2.56 -14.00 -11.89
N PHE A 78 -2.58 -15.16 -11.24
CA PHE A 78 -2.28 -15.27 -9.81
C PHE A 78 -0.83 -14.87 -9.51
N HIS A 79 0.13 -15.31 -10.34
CA HIS A 79 1.53 -14.93 -10.20
C HIS A 79 1.74 -13.43 -10.42
N ALA A 80 1.11 -12.85 -11.45
CA ALA A 80 1.15 -11.41 -11.70
C ALA A 80 0.61 -10.63 -10.49
N LYS A 81 -0.57 -11.02 -9.99
CA LYS A 81 -1.16 -10.45 -8.76
C LYS A 81 -0.18 -10.54 -7.58
N LEU A 82 0.45 -11.69 -7.37
CA LEU A 82 1.38 -11.90 -6.26
C LEU A 82 2.62 -11.00 -6.39
N ALA A 83 3.17 -10.88 -7.60
CA ALA A 83 4.30 -9.98 -7.87
C ALA A 83 3.96 -8.53 -7.51
N PHE A 84 2.76 -8.04 -7.84
CA PHE A 84 2.33 -6.70 -7.45
C PHE A 84 2.08 -6.55 -5.94
N VAL A 85 1.61 -7.58 -5.24
CA VAL A 85 1.52 -7.55 -3.76
C VAL A 85 2.91 -7.46 -3.12
N VAL A 86 3.90 -8.17 -3.67
CA VAL A 86 5.30 -8.08 -3.22
C VAL A 86 5.85 -6.67 -3.48
N LEU A 87 5.66 -6.14 -4.70
CA LEU A 87 6.10 -4.78 -5.05
C LEU A 87 5.44 -3.72 -4.17
N LEU A 88 4.14 -3.85 -3.89
CA LEU A 88 3.41 -3.02 -2.94
C LEU A 88 4.06 -3.06 -1.55
N THR A 89 4.39 -4.26 -1.07
CA THR A 89 4.98 -4.47 0.26
C THR A 89 6.35 -3.80 0.36
N VAL A 90 7.20 -3.99 -0.65
CA VAL A 90 8.53 -3.36 -0.72
C VAL A 90 8.39 -1.84 -0.79
N SER A 91 7.51 -1.33 -1.64
CA SER A 91 7.28 0.11 -1.80
C SER A 91 6.82 0.74 -0.49
N HIS A 92 5.91 0.09 0.23
CA HIS A 92 5.45 0.57 1.54
C HIS A 92 6.56 0.55 2.58
N ALA A 93 7.36 -0.52 2.63
CA ALA A 93 8.50 -0.59 3.54
C ALA A 93 9.52 0.53 3.27
N MET A 94 9.78 0.84 1.99
CA MET A 94 10.64 1.95 1.60
C MET A 94 10.02 3.31 1.94
N ALA A 95 8.72 3.50 1.71
CA ALA A 95 8.00 4.71 2.12
C ALA A 95 8.04 4.89 3.65
N ARG A 96 7.89 3.80 4.41
CA ARG A 96 7.94 3.79 5.88
C ARG A 96 9.31 4.21 6.39
N ARG A 97 10.38 3.64 5.82
CA ARG A 97 11.77 3.98 6.16
C ARG A 97 12.08 5.43 5.81
N THR A 98 11.78 5.85 4.59
CA THR A 98 12.04 7.21 4.09
C THR A 98 11.25 8.25 4.89
N GLY A 99 9.96 8.01 5.14
CA GLY A 99 9.12 8.90 5.95
C GLY A 99 9.58 8.98 7.41
N GLY A 100 10.11 7.89 7.96
CA GLY A 100 10.74 7.87 9.28
C GLY A 100 12.05 8.66 9.33
N GLN A 101 12.89 8.53 8.30
CA GLN A 101 14.12 9.31 8.18
C GLN A 101 13.83 10.81 8.01
N LEU A 102 12.86 11.17 7.17
CA LEU A 102 12.39 12.54 7.00
C LEU A 102 11.91 13.13 8.32
N ALA A 103 11.15 12.38 9.13
CA ALA A 103 10.67 12.84 10.42
C ALA A 103 11.79 13.09 11.45
N ARG A 104 12.88 12.31 11.39
CA ARG A 104 14.03 12.47 12.32
C ARG A 104 15.00 13.56 11.89
N THR A 105 15.23 13.69 10.58
CA THR A 105 16.30 14.54 10.03
C THR A 105 15.80 15.87 9.49
N GLY A 106 14.50 15.99 9.18
CA GLY A 106 13.95 17.15 8.48
C GLY A 106 14.48 17.32 7.04
N ASN A 107 15.21 16.34 6.51
CA ASN A 107 15.82 16.45 5.19
C ASN A 107 14.78 16.37 4.07
N MET A 108 14.40 17.52 3.54
CA MET A 108 13.37 17.64 2.50
C MET A 108 13.77 16.99 1.16
N ALA A 109 15.05 16.69 0.92
CA ALA A 109 15.47 15.95 -0.27
C ALA A 109 14.84 14.54 -0.33
N LEU A 110 14.44 13.98 0.82
CA LEU A 110 13.78 12.68 0.92
C LEU A 110 12.31 12.70 0.49
N LEU A 111 11.69 13.87 0.30
CA LEU A 111 10.29 13.98 -0.08
C LEU A 111 10.00 13.39 -1.46
N SER A 112 10.88 13.60 -2.44
CA SER A 112 10.71 13.06 -3.79
C SER A 112 10.73 11.53 -3.80
N SER A 113 11.70 10.92 -3.11
CA SER A 113 11.77 9.47 -2.94
C SER A 113 10.56 8.93 -2.18
N LEU A 114 10.12 9.63 -1.13
CA LEU A 114 8.92 9.26 -0.39
C LEU A 114 7.68 9.25 -1.29
N GLN A 115 7.47 10.28 -2.11
CA GLN A 115 6.35 10.36 -3.05
C GLN A 115 6.41 9.23 -4.08
N LEU A 116 7.60 8.91 -4.61
CA LEU A 116 7.77 7.79 -5.53
C LEU A 116 7.36 6.47 -4.90
N PHE A 117 7.78 6.21 -3.66
CA PHE A 117 7.41 4.96 -2.97
C PHE A 117 5.91 4.90 -2.64
N ILE A 118 5.28 6.01 -2.26
CA ILE A 118 3.83 6.09 -2.05
C ILE A 118 3.09 5.83 -3.36
N ALA A 119 3.52 6.43 -4.46
CA ALA A 119 2.98 6.17 -5.79
C ALA A 119 3.15 4.68 -6.19
N GLY A 120 4.31 4.09 -5.88
CA GLY A 120 4.58 2.67 -6.07
C GLY A 120 3.59 1.77 -5.33
N VAL A 121 3.28 2.08 -4.06
CA VAL A 121 2.21 1.38 -3.30
C VAL A 121 0.87 1.51 -4.02
N PHE A 122 0.50 2.72 -4.43
CA PHE A 122 -0.80 3.00 -5.06
C PHE A 122 -0.98 2.24 -6.37
N VAL A 123 -0.01 2.35 -7.30
CA VAL A 123 -0.07 1.70 -8.61
C VAL A 123 -0.04 0.18 -8.46
N SER A 124 0.80 -0.34 -7.57
CA SER A 124 0.87 -1.78 -7.31
C SER A 124 -0.42 -2.33 -6.70
N ALA A 125 -1.08 -1.56 -5.83
CA ALA A 125 -2.37 -1.95 -5.25
C ALA A 125 -3.45 -2.06 -6.33
N LEU A 126 -3.55 -1.06 -7.22
CA LEU A 126 -4.50 -1.07 -8.34
C LEU A 126 -4.23 -2.25 -9.28
N ALA A 127 -2.97 -2.45 -9.68
CA ALA A 127 -2.59 -3.59 -10.52
C ALA A 127 -2.96 -4.92 -9.84
N SER A 128 -2.68 -5.06 -8.54
CA SER A 128 -3.05 -6.25 -7.78
C SER A 128 -4.57 -6.50 -7.75
N ILE A 129 -5.40 -5.46 -7.69
CA ILE A 129 -6.87 -5.61 -7.77
C ILE A 129 -7.27 -6.13 -9.15
N LEU A 130 -6.74 -5.54 -10.22
CA LEU A 130 -7.06 -5.94 -11.59
C LEU A 130 -6.69 -7.41 -11.84
N PHE A 131 -5.48 -7.82 -11.47
CA PHE A 131 -5.05 -9.21 -11.64
C PHE A 131 -5.77 -10.18 -10.69
N ALA A 132 -6.19 -9.74 -9.50
CA ALA A 132 -7.05 -10.56 -8.65
C ALA A 132 -8.41 -10.80 -9.32
N MET A 133 -9.01 -9.79 -9.96
CA MET A 133 -10.26 -10.00 -10.69
C MET A 133 -10.10 -10.99 -11.84
N LEU A 134 -9.05 -10.84 -12.65
CA LEU A 134 -8.76 -11.77 -13.75
C LEU A 134 -8.48 -13.20 -13.25
N ALA A 135 -7.75 -13.36 -12.15
CA ALA A 135 -7.36 -14.68 -11.65
C ALA A 135 -8.51 -15.47 -11.01
N PHE A 136 -9.58 -14.81 -10.54
CA PHE A 136 -10.67 -15.46 -9.80
C PHE A 136 -12.06 -15.35 -10.46
N HIS A 137 -12.21 -14.55 -11.52
CA HIS A 137 -13.44 -14.49 -12.33
C HIS A 137 -13.22 -14.79 -13.82
N GLY A 138 -11.96 -14.92 -14.26
CA GLY A 138 -11.60 -15.33 -15.62
C GLY A 138 -11.53 -16.84 -15.80
#